data_AF-A0A116LH09-F1
#
_entry.id   AF-A0A116LH09-F1
#
_cell.length_a   1.000
_cell.length_b   1.000
_cell.length_c   1.000
_cell.angle_alpha   90.00
_cell.angle_beta   90.00
_cell.angle_gamma   90.00
#
_symmetry.space_group_name_H-M   'P 1'
#
loop_
_entity.id
_entity.type
_entity.pdbx_description
1 polymer ?
#
loop_
_entity_poly.entity_id
_entity_poly.type
_entity_poly.pdbx_seq_one_letter_code
_entity_poly.pdbx_strand_id
1 'polypeptide(L)'
;MDIAEYHKSMIEAIANDLFDKVSELIEMHNKDVWLTQQELMDREGISWQEVKKMERFGLQSIKQGKYKKYCLADVNEVKHLMKK
;
A
#
# COMPACT_ATOMS: atom_id res chain seq x y z
N MET A 1 1.51 -22.78 -35.00
CA MET A 1 1.94 -22.25 -33.70
C MET A 1 2.86 -23.30 -33.09
N ASP A 2 4.10 -22.92 -32.80
CA ASP A 2 5.08 -23.81 -32.19
C ASP A 2 4.60 -24.20 -30.78
N ILE A 3 4.74 -25.46 -30.40
CA ILE A 3 4.36 -25.97 -29.07
C ILE A 3 5.16 -25.24 -27.98
N ALA A 4 6.41 -24.88 -28.26
CA ALA A 4 7.23 -24.09 -27.34
C ALA A 4 6.68 -22.67 -27.14
N GLU A 5 6.20 -22.05 -28.21
CA GLU A 5 5.61 -20.71 -28.20
C GLU A 5 4.25 -20.70 -27.48
N TYR A 6 3.45 -21.75 -27.67
CA TYR A 6 2.22 -21.98 -26.92
C TYR A 6 2.50 -22.13 -25.41
N HIS A 7 3.44 -22.99 -25.01
CA HIS A 7 3.80 -23.16 -23.60
C HIS A 7 4.32 -21.88 -22.96
N LYS A 8 5.14 -21.09 -23.68
CA LYS A 8 5.62 -19.80 -23.19
C LYS A 8 4.47 -18.85 -22.91
N SER A 9 3.54 -18.69 -23.85
CA SER A 9 2.37 -17.81 -23.68
C SER A 9 1.48 -18.25 -22.50
N MET A 10 1.32 -19.56 -22.30
CA MET A 10 0.56 -20.10 -21.17
C MET A 10 1.25 -19.83 -19.82
N ILE A 11 2.58 -19.97 -19.75
CA ILE A 11 3.36 -19.64 -18.55
C ILE A 11 3.25 -18.16 -18.22
N GLU A 12 3.34 -17.28 -19.22
CA GLU A 12 3.18 -15.83 -19.05
C GLU A 12 1.79 -15.48 -18.52
N ALA A 13 0.72 -16.09 -19.06
CA ALA A 13 -0.64 -15.88 -18.58
C ALA A 13 -0.81 -16.31 -17.11
N ILE A 14 -0.24 -17.47 -16.72
CA ILE A 14 -0.29 -17.96 -15.33
C ILE A 14 0.48 -17.02 -14.41
N ALA A 15 1.66 -16.53 -14.83
CA ALA A 15 2.46 -15.62 -14.03
C ALA A 15 1.74 -14.29 -13.78
N ASN A 16 1.07 -13.74 -14.80
CA ASN A 16 0.29 -12.52 -14.66
C ASN A 16 -0.92 -12.71 -13.75
N ASP A 17 -1.69 -13.79 -13.90
CA ASP A 17 -2.85 -14.08 -13.04
C ASP A 17 -2.43 -14.27 -11.57
N LEU A 18 -1.28 -14.89 -11.33
CA LEU A 18 -0.71 -15.01 -9.98
C LEU A 18 -0.29 -13.65 -9.42
N PHE A 19 0.37 -12.82 -10.25
CA PHE A 19 0.79 -11.47 -9.85
C PHE A 19 -0.41 -10.59 -9.46
N ASP A 20 -1.48 -10.63 -10.26
CA ASP A 20 -2.70 -9.86 -10.02
C ASP A 20 -3.35 -10.31 -8.70
N LYS A 21 -3.52 -11.63 -8.49
CA LYS A 21 -4.08 -12.17 -7.23
C LYS A 21 -3.26 -11.82 -5.99
N VAL A 22 -1.94 -11.88 -6.09
CA VAL A 22 -1.05 -11.53 -4.96
C VAL A 22 -1.15 -10.03 -4.67
N SER A 23 -1.19 -9.19 -5.70
CA SER A 23 -1.36 -7.74 -5.57
C SER A 23 -2.68 -7.40 -4.87
N GLU A 24 -3.79 -8.01 -5.29
CA GLU A 24 -5.10 -7.83 -4.66
C GLU A 24 -5.09 -8.21 -3.17
N LEU A 25 -4.49 -9.34 -2.81
CA LEU A 25 -4.41 -9.79 -1.41
C LEU A 25 -3.59 -8.81 -0.54
N ILE A 26 -2.50 -8.28 -1.08
CA ILE A 26 -1.67 -7.26 -0.39
C ILE A 26 -2.47 -5.98 -0.20
N GLU A 27 -3.20 -5.52 -1.22
CA GLU A 27 -4.05 -4.33 -1.13
C GLU A 27 -5.16 -4.49 -0.10
N MET A 28 -5.85 -5.64 -0.10
CA MET A 28 -6.88 -5.95 0.88
C MET A 28 -6.31 -5.92 2.31
N HIS A 29 -5.21 -6.62 2.55
CA HIS A 29 -4.55 -6.61 3.86
C HIS A 29 -4.18 -5.18 4.30
N ASN A 30 -3.65 -4.36 3.41
CA ASN A 30 -3.25 -2.99 3.73
C ASN A 30 -4.43 -2.05 3.99
N LYS A 31 -5.60 -2.27 3.37
CA LYS A 31 -6.84 -1.51 3.63
C LYS A 31 -7.37 -1.76 5.05
N ASP A 32 -7.16 -2.97 5.58
CA ASP A 32 -7.61 -3.35 6.92
C ASP A 32 -6.62 -2.95 8.03
N VAL A 33 -5.39 -2.55 7.68
CA VAL A 33 -4.38 -2.13 8.64
C VAL A 33 -4.52 -0.64 8.97
N TRP A 34 -4.88 -0.37 10.22
CA TRP A 34 -4.99 0.97 10.78
C TRP A 34 -3.93 1.18 11.86
N LEU A 35 -2.98 2.07 11.58
CA LEU A 35 -1.87 2.36 12.48
C LEU A 35 -2.14 3.64 13.26
N THR A 36 -1.87 3.64 14.56
CA THR A 36 -1.74 4.88 15.32
C THR A 36 -0.59 5.72 14.77
N GLN A 37 -0.58 7.01 15.09
CA GLN A 37 0.49 7.89 14.65
C GLN A 37 1.89 7.41 15.07
N GLN A 38 2.01 6.87 16.29
CA GLN A 38 3.28 6.36 16.80
C GLN A 38 3.72 5.11 16.02
N GLU A 39 2.81 4.14 15.83
CA GLU A 39 3.09 2.94 15.05
C GLU A 39 3.48 3.26 13.60
N LEU A 40 2.83 4.26 12.99
CA LEU A 40 3.17 4.74 11.66
C LEU A 40 4.60 5.30 11.61
N MET A 41 4.96 6.15 12.58
CA MET A 41 6.30 6.73 12.67
C MET A 41 7.37 5.64 12.84
N ASP A 42 7.13 4.68 13.74
CA ASP A 42 8.06 3.60 14.04
C ASP A 42 8.22 2.65 12.84
N ARG A 43 7.10 2.28 12.20
CA ARG A 43 7.10 1.38 11.04
C ARG A 43 7.80 1.97 9.82
N GLU A 44 7.50 3.22 9.52
CA GLU A 44 8.00 3.88 8.30
C GLU A 44 9.34 4.60 8.52
N GLY A 45 9.82 4.67 9.76
CA GLY A 45 11.04 5.39 10.12
C GLY A 45 10.93 6.89 9.85
N ILE A 46 9.75 7.48 10.05
CA ILE A 46 9.46 8.89 9.73
C ILE A 46 9.20 9.73 10.98
N SER A 47 9.48 11.03 10.88
CA SER A 47 9.20 11.97 11.96
C SER A 47 7.72 12.38 11.99
N TRP A 48 7.29 12.91 13.14
CA TRP A 48 5.99 13.55 13.28
C TRP A 48 5.74 14.65 12.23
N GLN A 49 6.78 15.40 11.89
CA GLN A 49 6.71 16.49 10.91
C GLN A 49 6.40 15.95 9.51
N GLU A 50 6.96 14.78 9.17
CA GLU A 50 6.67 14.13 7.90
C GLU A 50 5.22 13.61 7.86
N VAL A 51 4.71 13.05 8.96
CA VAL A 51 3.29 12.70 9.07
C VAL A 51 2.40 13.94 8.86
N LYS A 52 2.76 15.10 9.43
CA LYS A 52 2.05 16.36 9.18
C LYS A 52 2.12 16.83 7.74
N LYS A 53 3.23 16.57 7.05
CA LYS A 53 3.36 16.86 5.62
C LYS A 53 2.46 15.94 4.80
N MET A 54 2.39 14.66 5.13
CA MET A 54 1.47 13.70 4.51
C MET A 54 0.00 14.12 4.71
N GLU A 55 -0.39 14.54 5.92
CA GLU A 55 -1.75 15.05 6.20
C GLU A 55 -2.08 16.25 5.31
N ARG A 56 -1.13 17.18 5.09
CA ARG A 56 -1.31 18.33 4.17
C ARG A 56 -1.41 17.91 2.71
N PHE A 57 -0.82 16.77 2.35
CA PHE A 57 -0.86 16.20 1.00
C PHE A 57 -2.13 15.36 0.74
N GLY A 58 -3.00 15.20 1.74
CA GLY A 58 -4.28 14.51 1.61
C GLY A 58 -4.43 13.25 2.46
N LEU A 59 -3.41 12.85 3.23
CA LEU A 59 -3.54 11.69 4.12
C LEU A 59 -4.62 11.93 5.17
N GLN A 60 -5.67 11.10 5.15
CA GLN A 60 -6.75 11.17 6.11
C GLN A 60 -6.42 10.38 7.38
N SER A 61 -7.03 10.80 8.49
CA SER A 61 -6.90 10.14 9.78
C SER A 61 -8.27 9.97 10.42
N ILE A 62 -8.53 8.82 11.02
CA ILE A 62 -9.70 8.61 11.87
C ILE A 62 -9.32 8.87 13.33
N LYS A 63 -10.16 9.61 14.05
CA LYS A 63 -10.00 9.84 15.49
C LYS A 63 -10.59 8.67 16.28
N GLN A 64 -9.77 8.01 17.10
CA GLN A 64 -10.21 6.96 18.03
C GLN A 64 -9.84 7.37 19.45
N GLY A 65 -10.80 7.97 20.16
CA GLY A 65 -10.57 8.55 21.49
C GLY A 65 -9.60 9.73 21.44
N LYS A 66 -8.47 9.61 22.16
CA LYS A 66 -7.39 10.61 22.19
C LYS A 66 -6.41 10.47 21.02
N TYR A 67 -6.44 9.36 20.29
CA TYR A 67 -5.45 9.05 19.27
C TYR A 67 -6.02 9.21 17.86
N LYS A 68 -5.12 9.40 16.89
CA LYS A 68 -5.41 9.30 15.46
C LYS A 68 -4.90 7.97 14.93
N LYS A 69 -5.67 7.38 14.01
CA LYS A 69 -5.26 6.24 13.21
C LYS A 69 -5.26 6.59 11.73
N TYR A 70 -4.34 5.97 11.00
CA TYR A 70 -4.10 6.17 9.57
C TYR A 70 -4.21 4.80 8.89
N CYS A 71 -4.92 4.74 7.76
CA CYS A 71 -4.95 3.54 6.95
C CYS A 71 -3.61 3.38 6.24
N LEU A 72 -3.03 2.17 6.30
CA LEU A 72 -1.74 1.90 5.66
C LEU A 72 -1.81 2.02 4.13
N ALA A 73 -2.96 1.68 3.53
CA ALA A 73 -3.18 1.89 2.09
C ALA A 73 -3.06 3.38 1.72
N ASP A 74 -3.77 4.27 2.42
CA ASP A 74 -3.73 5.72 2.18
C ASP A 74 -2.32 6.30 2.40
N VAL A 75 -1.60 5.82 3.43
CA VAL A 75 -0.20 6.21 3.67
C VAL A 75 0.68 5.87 2.47
N ASN A 76 0.55 4.66 1.93
CA ASN A 76 1.34 4.22 0.79
C ASN A 76 1.01 5.00 -0.48
N GLU A 77 -0.27 5.29 -0.72
CA GLU A 77 -0.72 6.13 -1.83
C GLU A 77 -0.11 7.53 -1.74
N VAL A 78 -0.24 8.19 -0.59
CA VAL A 78 0.32 9.54 -0.37
C VAL A 78 1.84 9.55 -0.51
N LYS A 79 2.54 8.52 0.01
CA LYS A 79 3.99 8.37 -0.19
C LYS A 79 4.37 8.26 -1.65
N HIS A 80 3.59 7.54 -2.46
CA HIS A 80 3.83 7.43 -3.90
C HIS A 80 3.63 8.78 -4.60
N LEU A 81 2.60 9.53 -4.22
CA LEU A 81 2.32 10.87 -4.75
C LEU A 81 3.40 11.89 -4.37
N MET A 82 3.93 11.84 -3.15
CA MET A 82 4.97 12.77 -2.66
C MET A 82 6.37 12.55 -3.27
N LYS A 83 6.61 11.41 -3.93
CA LYS A 83 7.87 11.10 -4.61
C LYS A 83 7.93 11.62 -6.06
N LYS A 84 6.82 12.14 -6.58
CA LYS A 84 6.76 12.85 -7.87
C LYS A 84 7.13 14.31 -7.67
#